data_AF-A0A0D1K2Z9-F1
#
_entry.id   AF-A0A0D1K2Z9-F1
#
_cell.length_a   1.000
_cell.length_b   1.000
_cell.length_c   1.000
_cell.angle_alpha   90.00
_cell.angle_beta   90.00
_cell.angle_gamma   90.00
#
_symmetry.space_group_name_H-M   'P 1'
#
loop_
_entity.id
_entity.type
_entity.pdbx_description
1 polymer ?
#
loop_
_entity_poly.entity_id
_entity_poly.type
_entity_poly.pdbx_seq_one_letter_code
_entity_poly.pdbx_strand_id
1 'polypeptide(L)'
;MDPISSDLFTWLFYQFQMNEKMISDYMKIQQITGFLSTIGQDADSDSVSAKSGSVDTLSATKLEIALNHTLRSMELSIGLEEVNAKFTFDEKSFLLIDTAVTTLDNAFSKNYTGYNKEHSLMAQAVYIFAILLPLFEMEFGDDKVAFSGHVKTYRESLAKELVNKLLDAHPKLRENINQI
;
A
#
# COMPACT_ATOMS: atom_id res chain seq x y z
N MET A 1 7.46 10.89 16.61
CA MET A 1 7.93 10.94 15.21
C MET A 1 7.41 9.66 14.61
N ASP A 2 6.52 9.74 13.62
CA ASP A 2 6.04 8.53 12.94
C ASP A 2 7.22 7.96 12.17
N PRO A 3 7.66 6.72 12.48
CA PRO A 3 8.84 6.14 11.83
C PRO A 3 8.64 5.96 10.32
N ILE A 4 7.39 5.84 9.85
CA ILE A 4 7.05 5.71 8.43
C ILE A 4 6.06 6.83 8.04
N SER A 5 6.31 7.51 6.92
CA SER A 5 5.44 8.59 6.43
C SER A 5 4.10 8.05 5.96
N SER A 6 2.98 8.67 6.37
CA SER A 6 1.65 8.28 5.90
C SER A 6 1.44 8.47 4.39
N ASP A 7 2.14 9.43 3.78
CA ASP A 7 2.13 9.63 2.34
C ASP A 7 2.77 8.45 1.59
N LEU A 8 3.67 7.68 2.23
CA LEU A 8 4.26 6.48 1.65
C LEU A 8 3.18 5.49 1.23
N PHE A 9 2.17 5.26 2.08
CA PHE A 9 1.09 4.33 1.77
C PHE A 9 0.27 4.80 0.56
N THR A 10 -0.02 6.10 0.48
CA THR A 10 -0.75 6.66 -0.67
C THR A 10 0.09 6.56 -1.94
N TRP A 11 1.40 6.79 -1.83
CA TRP A 11 2.36 6.65 -2.92
C TRP A 11 2.46 5.20 -3.41
N LEU A 12 2.55 4.21 -2.52
CA LEU A 12 2.55 2.79 -2.87
C LEU A 12 1.27 2.38 -3.64
N PHE A 13 0.11 2.89 -3.19
CA PHE A 13 -1.14 2.72 -3.95
C PHE A 13 -1.10 3.37 -5.33
N TYR A 14 -0.55 4.59 -5.42
CA TYR A 14 -0.39 5.29 -6.70
C TYR A 14 0.51 4.52 -7.65
N GLN A 15 1.67 4.04 -7.19
CA GLN A 15 2.59 3.21 -7.99
C GLN A 15 1.91 1.92 -8.47
N PHE A 16 1.13 1.28 -7.58
CA PHE A 16 0.36 0.09 -7.92
C PHE A 16 -0.66 0.32 -9.04
N GLN A 17 -1.40 1.44 -8.99
CA GLN A 17 -2.46 1.71 -9.96
C GLN A 17 -1.97 2.36 -11.25
N MET A 18 -1.01 3.27 -11.16
CA MET A 18 -0.66 4.19 -12.26
C MET A 18 0.66 3.85 -12.94
N ASN A 19 1.55 3.10 -12.28
CA ASN A 19 2.91 2.84 -12.78
C ASN A 19 3.18 1.34 -12.97
N GLU A 20 2.21 0.60 -13.49
CA GLU A 20 2.33 -0.84 -13.77
C GLU A 20 2.80 -1.70 -12.56
N LYS A 21 2.58 -1.16 -11.35
CA LYS A 21 2.97 -1.74 -10.07
C LYS A 21 4.46 -1.71 -9.75
N MET A 22 5.22 -0.89 -10.46
CA MET A 22 6.66 -0.73 -10.25
C MET A 22 6.92 0.28 -9.14
N ILE A 23 7.72 -0.12 -8.14
CA ILE A 23 8.32 0.79 -7.15
C ILE A 23 9.66 1.30 -7.69
N SER A 24 10.44 0.39 -8.29
CA SER A 24 11.70 0.65 -8.98
C SER A 24 11.88 -0.40 -10.09
N ASP A 25 12.93 -0.27 -10.92
CA ASP A 25 13.18 -1.17 -12.06
C ASP A 25 13.24 -2.66 -11.70
N TYR A 26 13.57 -2.98 -10.45
CA TYR A 26 13.74 -4.34 -9.95
C TYR A 26 12.65 -4.75 -8.95
N MET A 27 11.79 -3.83 -8.50
CA MET A 27 10.85 -4.07 -7.42
C MET A 27 9.41 -3.84 -7.86
N LYS A 28 8.60 -4.90 -7.76
CA LYS A 28 7.19 -4.87 -8.16
C LYS A 28 6.26 -5.23 -7.01
N ILE A 29 5.23 -4.39 -6.82
CA ILE A 29 4.09 -4.74 -6.00
C ILE A 29 3.25 -5.75 -6.79
N GLN A 30 3.19 -6.99 -6.33
CA GLN A 30 2.34 -8.01 -6.96
C GLN A 30 0.87 -7.72 -6.64
N GLN A 31 0.58 -7.43 -5.36
CA GLN A 31 -0.76 -7.20 -4.84
C GLN A 31 -0.74 -6.26 -3.64
N ILE A 32 -1.83 -5.50 -3.49
CA ILE A 32 -2.22 -4.84 -2.23
C ILE A 32 -3.52 -5.48 -1.80
N THR A 33 -3.53 -6.14 -0.64
CA THR A 33 -4.68 -6.95 -0.19
C THR A 33 -5.42 -6.37 1.00
N GLY A 34 -4.89 -5.32 1.62
CA GLY A 34 -5.56 -4.68 2.74
C GLY A 34 -4.98 -3.32 3.11
N PHE A 35 -5.78 -2.51 3.78
CA PHE A 35 -5.36 -1.23 4.36
C PHE A 35 -6.13 -0.92 5.64
N LEU A 36 -5.56 -0.02 6.44
CA LEU A 36 -6.23 0.68 7.54
C LEU A 36 -6.09 2.18 7.30
N SER A 37 -7.18 2.94 7.41
CA SER A 37 -7.20 4.41 7.38
C SER A 37 -7.91 4.97 8.61
N THR A 38 -7.66 6.25 8.87
CA THR A 38 -8.33 7.03 9.91
C THR A 38 -9.18 8.12 9.27
N ILE A 39 -10.45 8.23 9.69
CA ILE A 39 -11.38 9.26 9.21
C ILE A 39 -11.06 10.58 9.91
N GLY A 40 -10.50 11.54 9.17
CA GLY A 40 -10.07 12.82 9.74
C GLY A 40 -8.60 12.81 10.18
N GLN A 41 -8.16 13.88 10.86
CA GLN A 41 -6.74 14.10 11.16
C GLN A 41 -6.32 13.72 12.59
N ASP A 42 -7.27 13.44 13.48
CA ASP A 42 -6.99 13.16 14.89
C ASP A 42 -6.74 11.67 15.16
N ALA A 43 -5.90 11.35 16.14
CA ALA A 43 -5.50 9.98 16.47
C ALA A 43 -6.61 9.13 17.11
N ASP A 44 -7.66 9.76 17.64
CA ASP A 44 -8.86 9.12 18.22
C ASP A 44 -10.03 9.05 17.22
N SER A 45 -9.72 9.18 15.92
CA SER A 45 -10.73 9.08 14.86
C SER A 45 -11.19 7.64 14.64
N ASP A 46 -12.44 7.52 14.17
CA ASP A 46 -12.96 6.27 13.63
C ASP A 46 -12.03 5.75 12.54
N SER A 47 -11.83 4.43 12.51
CA SER A 47 -10.97 3.77 11.54
C SER A 47 -11.77 2.98 10.51
N VAL A 48 -11.28 2.98 9.28
CA VAL A 48 -11.82 2.16 8.18
C VAL A 48 -10.75 1.17 7.78
N SER A 49 -11.12 -0.10 7.67
CA SER A 49 -10.24 -1.13 7.13
C SER A 49 -10.94 -1.88 6.02
N ALA A 50 -10.16 -2.33 5.03
CA ALA A 50 -10.65 -3.23 4.00
C ALA A 50 -9.62 -4.32 3.75
N LYS A 51 -10.11 -5.52 3.40
CA LYS A 51 -9.30 -6.65 2.96
C LYS A 51 -9.96 -7.31 1.75
N SER A 52 -9.22 -7.47 0.66
CA SER A 52 -9.69 -8.06 -0.60
C SER A 52 -8.50 -8.57 -1.42
N GLY A 53 -8.72 -9.53 -2.33
CA GLY A 53 -7.70 -9.94 -3.31
C GLY A 53 -7.34 -8.84 -4.32
N SER A 54 -8.12 -7.76 -4.39
CA SER A 54 -7.87 -6.58 -5.23
C SER A 54 -8.38 -5.32 -4.54
N VAL A 55 -7.73 -4.94 -3.43
CA VAL A 55 -8.19 -3.85 -2.57
C VAL A 55 -8.19 -2.49 -3.28
N ASP A 56 -7.36 -2.36 -4.31
CA ASP A 56 -7.26 -1.22 -5.22
C ASP A 56 -8.55 -0.98 -6.03
N THR A 57 -9.37 -2.00 -6.21
CA THR A 57 -10.65 -1.88 -6.96
C THR A 57 -11.81 -1.43 -6.09
N LEU A 58 -11.68 -1.51 -4.76
CA LEU A 58 -12.76 -1.22 -3.84
C LEU A 58 -13.05 0.28 -3.78
N SER A 59 -14.32 0.65 -3.88
CA SER A 59 -14.75 2.04 -3.75
C SER A 59 -14.38 2.64 -2.40
N ALA A 60 -14.40 1.85 -1.32
CA ALA A 60 -14.00 2.30 0.01
C ALA A 60 -12.54 2.77 0.04
N THR A 61 -11.60 1.97 -0.48
CA THR A 61 -10.17 2.34 -0.57
C THR A 61 -9.98 3.63 -1.35
N LYS A 62 -10.62 3.72 -2.53
CA LYS A 62 -10.50 4.89 -3.40
C LYS A 62 -11.06 6.14 -2.73
N LEU A 63 -12.14 5.99 -1.96
CA LEU A 63 -12.78 7.10 -1.25
C LEU A 63 -11.87 7.66 -0.18
N GLU A 64 -11.27 6.80 0.64
CA GLU A 64 -10.35 7.21 1.71
C GLU A 64 -9.16 8.01 1.13
N ILE A 65 -8.57 7.53 0.02
CA ILE A 65 -7.48 8.23 -0.65
C ILE A 65 -7.96 9.57 -1.24
N ALA A 66 -9.11 9.57 -1.92
CA ALA A 66 -9.68 10.76 -2.55
C ALA A 66 -9.99 11.87 -1.53
N LEU A 67 -10.46 11.49 -0.34
CA LEU A 67 -10.76 12.41 0.77
C LEU A 67 -9.51 12.87 1.53
N ASN A 68 -8.30 12.46 1.12
CA ASN A 68 -7.06 12.74 1.83
C ASN A 68 -7.11 12.25 3.28
N HIS A 69 -7.74 11.10 3.52
CA HIS A 69 -7.65 10.42 4.80
C HIS A 69 -6.29 9.73 4.93
N THR A 70 -5.75 9.74 6.15
CA THR A 70 -4.44 9.17 6.43
C THR A 70 -4.53 7.65 6.39
N LEU A 71 -3.80 7.03 5.47
CA LEU A 71 -3.53 5.59 5.49
C LEU A 71 -2.49 5.29 6.58
N ARG A 72 -2.77 4.27 7.38
CA ARG A 72 -2.01 3.91 8.60
C ARG A 72 -1.35 2.54 8.49
N SER A 73 -1.92 1.63 7.70
CA SER A 73 -1.32 0.32 7.43
C SER A 73 -1.64 -0.16 6.02
N MET A 74 -0.81 -1.09 5.54
CA MET A 74 -0.98 -1.73 4.24
C MET A 74 -0.53 -3.19 4.28
N GLU A 75 -1.33 -4.09 3.70
CA GLU A 75 -0.96 -5.48 3.42
C GLU A 75 -0.53 -5.61 1.95
N LEU A 76 0.71 -6.01 1.75
CA LEU A 76 1.38 -6.08 0.45
C LEU A 76 1.86 -7.49 0.14
N SER A 77 1.91 -7.81 -1.16
CA SER A 77 2.73 -8.88 -1.72
C SER A 77 3.76 -8.26 -2.65
N ILE A 78 5.04 -8.53 -2.41
CA ILE A 78 6.18 -8.03 -3.18
C ILE A 78 6.82 -9.19 -3.93
N GLY A 79 7.13 -8.95 -5.20
CA GLY A 79 7.94 -9.81 -6.03
C GLY A 79 9.25 -9.12 -6.41
N LEU A 80 10.35 -9.75 -6.04
CA LEU A 80 11.71 -9.47 -6.47
C LEU A 80 12.31 -10.84 -6.85
N GLU A 81 13.21 -10.92 -7.83
CA GLU A 81 13.68 -12.19 -8.46
C GLU A 81 13.67 -13.44 -7.54
N GLU A 82 14.34 -13.35 -6.39
CA GLU A 82 14.54 -14.44 -5.42
C GLU A 82 13.75 -14.26 -4.11
N VAL A 83 12.83 -13.30 -4.07
CA VAL A 83 12.05 -12.94 -2.88
C VAL A 83 10.58 -12.76 -3.24
N ASN A 84 9.74 -13.61 -2.64
CA ASN A 84 8.31 -13.34 -2.52
C ASN A 84 8.03 -13.01 -1.06
N ALA A 85 7.44 -11.85 -0.79
CA ALA A 85 7.13 -11.45 0.58
C ALA A 85 5.70 -10.96 0.67
N LYS A 86 4.93 -11.54 1.61
CA LYS A 86 3.59 -11.07 1.94
C LYS A 86 3.52 -10.64 3.39
N PHE A 87 3.26 -9.36 3.61
CA PHE A 87 3.31 -8.77 4.94
C PHE A 87 2.40 -7.55 5.09
N THR A 88 2.01 -7.26 6.32
CA THR A 88 1.37 -6.00 6.72
C THR A 88 2.34 -5.18 7.53
N PHE A 89 2.46 -3.89 7.21
CA PHE A 89 3.21 -2.95 8.03
C PHE A 89 2.37 -1.70 8.30
N ASP A 90 2.63 -1.04 9.42
CA ASP A 90 1.93 0.17 9.82
C ASP A 90 2.88 1.34 10.11
N GLU A 91 2.31 2.53 10.28
CA GLU A 91 3.05 3.76 10.54
C GLU A 91 3.88 3.74 11.84
N LYS A 92 3.56 2.83 12.77
CA LYS A 92 4.26 2.65 14.05
C LYS A 92 5.35 1.58 13.93
N SER A 93 5.64 1.12 12.71
CA SER A 93 6.58 0.05 12.43
C SER A 93 6.21 -1.28 13.09
N PHE A 94 4.92 -1.59 13.23
CA PHE A 94 4.51 -2.98 13.46
C PHE A 94 4.55 -3.75 12.14
N LEU A 95 4.94 -5.03 12.20
CA LEU A 95 5.02 -5.92 11.05
C LEU A 95 4.33 -7.25 11.36
N LEU A 96 3.48 -7.69 10.44
CA LEU A 96 2.91 -9.04 10.41
C LEU A 96 3.33 -9.72 9.11
N ILE A 97 3.89 -10.92 9.20
CA ILE A 97 4.44 -11.64 8.05
C ILE A 97 3.63 -12.91 7.81
N ASP A 98 3.19 -13.13 6.58
CA ASP A 98 2.63 -14.40 6.14
C ASP A 98 3.78 -15.37 5.84
N THR A 99 4.21 -16.08 6.87
CA THR A 99 5.38 -16.99 6.83
C THR A 99 5.18 -18.22 5.94
N ALA A 100 3.94 -18.54 5.57
CA ALA A 100 3.62 -19.64 4.67
C ALA A 100 3.83 -19.27 3.20
N VAL A 101 3.77 -17.97 2.89
CA VAL A 101 3.91 -17.42 1.52
C VAL A 101 5.25 -16.75 1.32
N THR A 102 5.81 -16.17 2.38
CA THR A 102 7.07 -15.43 2.30
C THR A 102 8.25 -16.38 2.10
N THR A 103 8.92 -16.30 0.95
CA THR A 103 10.13 -17.05 0.64
C THR A 103 11.30 -16.12 0.32
N LEU A 104 12.48 -16.47 0.82
CA LEU A 104 13.75 -15.81 0.54
C LEU A 104 14.64 -16.84 -0.16
N ASP A 105 14.27 -17.23 -1.38
CA ASP A 105 14.88 -18.32 -2.13
C ASP A 105 16.21 -17.88 -2.76
N ASN A 106 17.24 -17.71 -1.90
CA ASN A 106 18.70 -17.69 -2.14
C ASN A 106 19.43 -16.56 -1.41
N ALA A 107 18.74 -15.54 -0.91
CA ALA A 107 19.40 -14.37 -0.33
C ALA A 107 20.23 -14.65 0.93
N PHE A 108 19.88 -15.68 1.73
CA PHE A 108 20.54 -15.93 3.03
C PHE A 108 20.78 -17.41 3.40
N SER A 109 20.21 -18.39 2.70
CA SER A 109 20.07 -19.76 3.24
C SER A 109 21.05 -20.81 2.69
N LYS A 110 21.60 -20.65 1.47
CA LYS A 110 22.30 -21.74 0.79
C LYS A 110 23.58 -22.26 1.49
N ASN A 111 24.18 -21.46 2.37
CA ASN A 111 25.51 -21.75 2.93
C ASN A 111 25.57 -21.83 4.47
N TYR A 112 24.46 -21.67 5.21
CA TYR A 112 24.47 -21.69 6.68
C TYR A 112 24.20 -23.09 7.25
N THR A 113 25.25 -23.75 7.73
CA THR A 113 25.13 -25.03 8.46
C THR A 113 24.45 -24.82 9.81
N GLY A 114 23.25 -25.40 10.00
CA GLY A 114 22.42 -25.19 11.20
C GLY A 114 21.16 -24.34 10.97
N TYR A 115 20.90 -23.95 9.72
CA TYR A 115 19.66 -23.28 9.34
C TYR A 115 18.44 -24.13 9.73
N ASN A 116 17.52 -23.52 10.48
CA ASN A 116 16.30 -24.17 10.94
C ASN A 116 15.10 -23.21 10.72
N LYS A 117 13.89 -23.66 11.08
CA LYS A 117 12.67 -22.87 10.89
C LYS A 117 12.72 -21.51 11.60
N GLU A 118 13.25 -21.45 12.83
CA GLU A 118 13.34 -20.20 13.59
C GLU A 118 14.30 -19.20 12.93
N HIS A 119 15.47 -19.66 12.47
CA HIS A 119 16.40 -18.85 11.69
C HIS A 119 15.76 -18.33 10.40
N SER A 120 14.88 -19.12 9.78
CA SER A 120 14.13 -18.69 8.60
C SER A 120 13.16 -17.55 8.89
N LEU A 121 12.37 -17.68 9.97
CA LEU A 121 11.43 -16.65 10.40
C LEU A 121 12.15 -15.34 10.77
N MET A 122 13.28 -15.43 11.47
CA MET A 122 14.11 -14.27 11.80
C MET A 122 14.66 -13.62 10.53
N ALA A 123 15.16 -14.40 9.57
CA ALA A 123 15.67 -13.88 8.30
C ALA A 123 14.56 -13.15 7.51
N GLN A 124 13.34 -13.68 7.48
CA GLN A 124 12.19 -13.02 6.85
C GLN A 124 11.90 -11.66 7.49
N ALA A 125 11.81 -11.61 8.83
CA ALA A 125 11.55 -10.37 9.55
C ALA A 125 12.65 -9.34 9.37
N VAL A 126 13.91 -9.76 9.49
CA VAL A 126 15.08 -8.89 9.28
C VAL A 126 15.10 -8.37 7.85
N TYR A 127 14.86 -9.23 6.86
CA TYR A 127 14.85 -8.78 5.47
C TYR A 127 13.78 -7.73 5.21
N ILE A 128 12.55 -7.94 5.69
CA ILE A 128 11.48 -6.97 5.48
C ILE A 128 11.79 -5.64 6.18
N PHE A 129 12.19 -5.68 7.46
CA PHE A 129 12.45 -4.45 8.22
C PHE A 129 13.72 -3.72 7.82
N ALA A 130 14.80 -4.44 7.53
CA ALA A 130 16.11 -3.84 7.30
C ALA A 130 16.39 -3.57 5.82
N ILE A 131 15.64 -4.21 4.90
CA ILE A 131 15.85 -4.07 3.46
C ILE A 131 14.60 -3.50 2.78
N LEU A 132 13.44 -4.19 2.82
CA LEU A 132 12.29 -3.77 2.02
C LEU A 132 11.68 -2.44 2.47
N LEU A 133 11.43 -2.25 3.77
CA LEU A 133 10.85 -0.99 4.25
C LEU A 133 11.77 0.21 4.00
N PRO A 134 13.10 0.15 4.29
CA PRO A 134 14.01 1.23 3.95
C PRO A 134 14.09 1.52 2.45
N LEU A 135 14.01 0.50 1.59
CA LEU A 135 13.97 0.70 0.15
C LEU A 135 12.69 1.46 -0.26
N PHE A 136 11.52 1.12 0.28
CA PHE A 136 10.30 1.89 0.00
C PHE A 136 10.44 3.36 0.41
N GLU A 137 11.01 3.63 1.58
CA GLU A 137 11.21 5.00 2.06
C GLU A 137 12.21 5.79 1.21
N MET A 138 13.28 5.14 0.75
CA MET A 138 14.27 5.74 -0.14
C MET A 138 13.63 6.09 -1.49
N GLU A 139 13.00 5.12 -2.16
CA GLU A 139 12.34 5.32 -3.46
C GLU A 139 11.22 6.37 -3.36
N PHE A 140 10.45 6.37 -2.27
CA PHE A 140 9.48 7.42 -2.01
C PHE A 140 10.14 8.78 -1.77
N GLY A 141 11.26 8.83 -1.02
CA GLY A 141 12.01 10.04 -0.77
C GLY A 141 12.48 10.71 -2.06
N ASP A 142 12.96 9.92 -3.01
CA ASP A 142 13.43 10.37 -4.32
C ASP A 142 12.27 10.86 -5.20
N ASP A 143 11.11 10.18 -5.16
CA ASP A 143 9.92 10.57 -5.94
C ASP A 143 9.03 11.62 -5.23
N LYS A 144 9.31 11.95 -3.96
CA LYS A 144 8.41 12.71 -3.08
C LYS A 144 7.95 14.03 -3.68
N VAL A 145 8.84 14.76 -4.34
CA VAL A 145 8.54 16.07 -4.95
C VAL A 145 7.61 15.90 -6.14
N ALA A 146 7.90 14.94 -7.03
CA ALA A 146 7.05 14.66 -8.19
C ALA A 146 5.69 14.13 -7.76
N PHE A 147 5.66 13.20 -6.81
CA PHE A 147 4.42 12.69 -6.22
C PHE A 147 3.58 13.82 -5.59
N SER A 148 4.19 14.74 -4.84
CA SER A 148 3.47 15.89 -4.27
C SER A 148 2.80 16.76 -5.34
N GLY A 149 3.38 16.84 -6.54
CA GLY A 149 2.78 17.51 -7.69
C GLY A 149 1.60 16.74 -8.30
N HIS A 150 1.65 15.41 -8.29
CA HIS A 150 0.65 14.55 -8.94
C HIS A 150 -0.48 14.07 -8.01
N VAL A 151 -0.24 14.01 -6.69
CA VAL A 151 -1.17 13.41 -5.72
C VAL A 151 -2.53 14.09 -5.72
N LYS A 152 -2.56 15.41 -5.93
CA LYS A 152 -3.83 16.16 -6.04
C LYS A 152 -4.65 15.67 -7.25
N THR A 153 -4.03 15.60 -8.42
CA THR A 153 -4.70 15.13 -9.65
C THR A 153 -5.12 13.67 -9.53
N TYR A 154 -4.29 12.83 -8.91
CA TYR A 154 -4.64 11.44 -8.62
C TYR A 154 -5.88 11.34 -7.73
N ARG A 155 -5.95 12.07 -6.61
CA ARG A 155 -7.13 12.11 -5.72
C ARG A 155 -8.38 12.61 -6.43
N GLU A 156 -8.26 13.66 -7.24
CA GLU A 156 -9.37 14.17 -8.05
C GLU A 156 -9.87 13.14 -9.07
N SER A 157 -8.97 12.34 -9.65
CA SER A 157 -9.36 11.27 -10.58
C SER A 157 -10.16 10.17 -9.89
N LEU A 158 -9.74 9.77 -8.68
CA LEU A 158 -10.47 8.79 -7.86
C LEU A 158 -11.85 9.33 -7.44
N ALA A 159 -11.93 10.59 -7.01
CA ALA A 159 -13.20 11.23 -6.67
C ALA A 159 -14.17 11.24 -7.86
N LYS A 160 -13.69 11.61 -9.05
CA LYS A 160 -14.50 11.58 -10.29
C LYS A 160 -14.98 10.18 -10.63
N GLU A 161 -14.11 9.17 -10.51
CA GLU A 161 -14.51 7.76 -10.72
C GLU A 161 -15.65 7.35 -9.79
N LEU A 162 -15.54 7.68 -8.50
CA LEU A 162 -16.54 7.35 -7.48
C LEU A 162 -17.87 8.07 -7.71
N VAL A 163 -17.83 9.35 -8.03
CA VAL A 163 -19.04 10.12 -8.37
C VAL A 163 -19.72 9.52 -9.60
N ASN A 164 -18.97 9.21 -10.66
CA ASN A 164 -19.56 8.59 -11.85
C ASN A 164 -20.22 7.24 -11.53
N LYS A 165 -19.56 6.38 -10.74
CA LYS A 165 -20.14 5.12 -10.26
C LYS A 165 -21.45 5.34 -9.50
N LEU A 166 -21.53 6.37 -8.65
CA LEU A 166 -22.73 6.72 -7.92
C LEU A 166 -23.86 7.20 -8.86
N LEU A 167 -23.53 8.06 -9.83
CA LEU A 167 -24.49 8.59 -10.81
C LEU A 167 -25.02 7.51 -11.75
N ASP A 168 -24.18 6.55 -12.12
CA ASP A 168 -24.59 5.40 -12.94
C ASP A 168 -25.50 4.44 -12.14
N ALA A 169 -25.24 4.26 -10.84
CA ALA A 169 -26.12 3.50 -9.96
C ALA A 169 -27.45 4.22 -9.64
N HIS A 170 -27.47 5.56 -9.74
CA HIS A 170 -28.64 6.39 -9.44
C HIS A 170 -28.90 7.46 -10.52
N PRO A 171 -29.47 7.09 -11.69
CA PRO A 171 -29.61 7.97 -12.85
C PRO A 171 -30.39 9.27 -12.57
N LYS A 172 -31.36 9.25 -11.64
CA LYS A 172 -32.11 10.45 -11.24
C LYS A 172 -31.24 11.54 -10.59
N LEU A 173 -30.14 11.16 -9.92
CA LEU A 173 -29.20 12.13 -9.38
C LEU A 173 -28.46 12.87 -10.50
N ARG A 174 -28.17 12.17 -11.60
CA ARG A 174 -27.48 12.73 -12.77
C ARG A 174 -28.31 13.78 -13.48
N GLU A 175 -29.61 13.54 -13.62
CA GLU A 175 -30.55 14.50 -14.21
C GLU A 175 -30.62 15.80 -13.40
N ASN A 176 -30.62 15.71 -12.07
CA ASN A 176 -30.70 16.88 -11.18
C ASN A 176 -29.42 17.73 -11.18
N ILE A 177 -28.23 17.12 -11.33
CA ILE A 177 -26.96 17.86 -11.38
C ILE A 177 -26.84 18.67 -12.67
N ASN A 178 -27.35 18.16 -13.79
CA ASN A 178 -27.31 18.86 -15.09
C ASN A 178 -28.29 20.04 -15.20
N GLN A 179 -29.11 20.29 -14.16
CA GLN A 179 -30.07 21.40 -14.11
C GLN A 179 -29.60 22.58 -13.25
N ILE A 180 -28.44 22.46 -12.60
CA ILE A 180 -27.78 23.51 -11.79
C ILE A 180 -26.72 24.19 -12.65
#